data_AF-A0A5H2XQD0-F1
#
_entry.id   AF-A0A5H2XQD0-F1
#
_cell.length_a   1.000
_cell.length_b   1.000
_cell.length_c   1.000
_cell.angle_alpha   90.00
_cell.angle_beta   90.00
_cell.angle_gamma   90.00
#
_symmetry.space_group_name_H-M   'P 1'
#
loop_
_entity.id
_entity.type
_entity.pdbx_description
1 polymer ?
#
loop_
_entity_poly.entity_id
_entity_poly.type
_entity_poly.pdbx_seq_one_letter_code
_entity_poly.pdbx_strand_id
1 'polypeptide(L)'
;MTIDKKNMLQHLDLGLYLMRKRQQQLEEVEIADWTTTDVFFMNHISTCFAENKRKKQQVGWKIRKSLLNVVNGKVPPCGMDWQNVYKVYTPFMLTKYKHWVAVMIDLVLCEIKVYDSKVSLIPDDIVKEELARYQLRFQIFSTPSTFMKKVFMQTIAPEIGGVRGQ
;
A
#
# COMPACT_ATOMS: atom_id res chain seq x y z
N MET A 1 10.67 -27.00 -16.66
CA MET A 1 10.12 -25.71 -17.15
C MET A 1 10.56 -24.62 -16.18
N THR A 2 11.61 -23.89 -16.54
CA THR A 2 12.22 -22.88 -15.65
C THR A 2 11.52 -21.56 -15.91
N ILE A 3 10.69 -21.10 -14.98
CA ILE A 3 10.06 -19.78 -15.06
C ILE A 3 11.17 -18.73 -14.88
N ASP A 4 11.49 -18.00 -15.94
CA ASP A 4 12.37 -16.83 -15.88
C ASP A 4 11.78 -15.78 -14.92
N LYS A 5 12.61 -15.16 -14.08
CA LYS A 5 12.19 -14.13 -13.12
C LYS A 5 11.49 -12.97 -13.80
N LYS A 6 11.92 -12.60 -15.02
CA LYS A 6 11.28 -11.54 -15.79
C LYS A 6 9.84 -11.90 -16.17
N ASN A 7 9.62 -13.16 -16.56
CA ASN A 7 8.28 -13.67 -16.87
C ASN A 7 7.39 -13.73 -15.62
N MET A 8 7.95 -14.13 -14.46
CA MET A 8 7.20 -14.19 -13.20
C MET A 8 6.64 -12.82 -12.78
N LEU A 9 7.44 -11.76 -12.86
CA LEU A 9 6.99 -10.40 -12.53
C LEU A 9 5.84 -9.96 -13.43
N GLN A 10 5.95 -10.24 -14.73
CA GLN A 10 4.92 -9.93 -15.72
C GLN A 10 3.62 -10.70 -15.44
N HIS A 11 3.70 -11.96 -15.01
CA HIS A 11 2.50 -12.74 -14.66
C HIS A 11 1.80 -12.22 -13.41
N LEU A 12 2.56 -11.82 -12.37
CA LEU A 12 1.99 -11.21 -11.16
C LEU A 12 1.31 -9.88 -11.48
N ASP A 13 1.99 -8.98 -12.20
CA ASP A 13 1.40 -7.69 -12.60
C ASP A 13 0.17 -7.88 -13.50
N LEU A 14 0.18 -8.87 -14.41
CA LEU A 14 -0.97 -9.20 -15.24
C LEU A 14 -2.14 -9.69 -14.39
N GLY A 15 -1.90 -10.57 -13.41
CA GLY A 15 -2.94 -11.03 -12.48
C GLY A 15 -3.56 -9.87 -11.68
N LEU A 16 -2.71 -8.98 -11.17
CA LEU A 16 -3.14 -7.77 -10.45
C LEU A 16 -3.92 -6.81 -11.37
N TYR A 17 -3.50 -6.66 -12.62
CA TYR A 17 -4.22 -5.87 -13.62
C TYR A 17 -5.61 -6.44 -13.90
N LEU A 18 -5.74 -7.76 -14.10
CA LEU A 18 -7.02 -8.40 -14.35
C LEU A 18 -7.98 -8.22 -13.17
N MET A 19 -7.48 -8.28 -11.93
CA MET A 19 -8.29 -7.99 -10.73
C MET A 19 -8.81 -6.55 -10.73
N ARG A 20 -7.94 -5.56 -10.97
CA ARG A 20 -8.36 -4.15 -11.07
C ARG A 20 -9.31 -3.89 -12.24
N LYS A 21 -9.09 -4.55 -13.39
CA LYS A 21 -9.95 -4.40 -14.56
C LYS A 21 -11.35 -4.95 -14.28
N ARG A 22 -11.43 -6.11 -13.63
CA ARG A 22 -12.70 -6.71 -13.21
C ARG A 22 -13.42 -5.84 -12.19
N GLN A 23 -12.69 -5.28 -11.24
CA GLN A 23 -13.23 -4.34 -10.25
C GLN A 23 -13.91 -3.14 -10.92
N GLN A 24 -13.25 -2.48 -11.88
CA GLN A 24 -13.85 -1.37 -12.64
C GLN A 24 -15.09 -1.78 -13.45
N GLN A 25 -15.11 -3.01 -13.99
CA GLN A 25 -16.26 -3.52 -14.74
C GLN A 25 -17.48 -3.82 -13.87
N LEU A 26 -17.27 -4.03 -12.57
CA LEU A 26 -18.33 -4.38 -11.61
C LEU A 26 -18.69 -3.20 -10.68
N GLU A 27 -18.15 -2.00 -10.92
CA GLU A 27 -18.34 -0.83 -10.04
C GLU A 27 -19.82 -0.45 -9.85
N GLU A 28 -20.68 -0.71 -10.85
CA GLU A 28 -22.13 -0.49 -10.76
C GLU A 28 -22.86 -1.51 -9.87
N VAL A 29 -22.23 -2.66 -9.58
CA VAL A 29 -22.80 -3.79 -8.84
C VAL A 29 -22.17 -3.93 -7.46
N GLU A 30 -20.88 -3.60 -7.31
CA GLU A 30 -20.13 -3.73 -6.08
C GLU A 30 -19.14 -2.57 -5.94
N ILE A 31 -19.33 -1.74 -4.91
CA ILE A 31 -18.34 -0.71 -4.55
C ILE A 31 -17.20 -1.42 -3.83
N ALA A 32 -16.08 -1.56 -4.51
CA ALA A 32 -14.90 -2.17 -3.94
C ALA A 32 -14.10 -1.13 -3.13
N ASP A 33 -13.86 -1.44 -1.86
CA ASP A 33 -13.16 -0.59 -0.88
C ASP A 33 -11.64 -0.84 -0.82
N TRP A 34 -11.08 -1.40 -1.88
CA TRP A 34 -9.69 -1.84 -1.92
C TRP A 34 -9.02 -1.56 -3.27
N THR A 35 -7.69 -1.57 -3.30
CA THR A 35 -6.92 -1.48 -4.54
C THR A 35 -5.69 -2.37 -4.48
N THR A 36 -5.00 -2.54 -5.60
CA THR A 36 -3.71 -3.25 -5.66
C THR A 36 -2.62 -2.36 -6.26
N THR A 37 -1.38 -2.58 -5.86
CA THR A 37 -0.20 -1.94 -6.48
C THR A 37 0.40 -2.83 -7.59
N ASP A 38 1.50 -2.38 -8.19
CA ASP A 38 2.39 -3.25 -8.96
C ASP A 38 3.46 -3.90 -8.07
N VAL A 39 4.26 -4.79 -8.66
CA VAL A 39 5.40 -5.46 -8.01
C VAL A 39 6.57 -4.55 -7.63
N PHE A 40 6.60 -3.31 -8.11
CA PHE A 40 7.69 -2.36 -7.88
C PHE A 40 7.41 -1.37 -6.75
N PHE A 41 6.17 -1.29 -6.29
CA PHE A 41 5.73 -0.34 -5.26
C PHE A 41 6.61 -0.32 -4.01
N MET A 42 6.89 -1.48 -3.42
CA MET A 42 7.69 -1.58 -2.19
C MET A 42 9.15 -1.11 -2.43
N ASN A 43 9.69 -1.33 -3.63
CA ASN A 43 11.00 -0.81 -4.02
C ASN A 43 10.99 0.72 -4.20
N HIS A 44 9.91 1.28 -4.74
CA HIS A 44 9.72 2.73 -4.83
C HIS A 44 9.71 3.39 -3.44
N ILE A 45 9.05 2.77 -2.46
CA ILE A 45 9.07 3.24 -1.07
C ILE A 45 10.50 3.21 -0.54
N SER A 46 11.17 2.05 -0.60
CA SER A 46 12.53 1.91 -0.06
C SER A 46 13.52 2.90 -0.67
N THR A 47 13.44 3.13 -1.99
CA THR A 47 14.26 4.13 -2.69
C THR A 47 13.97 5.54 -2.20
N CYS A 48 12.68 5.92 -2.09
CA CYS A 48 12.28 7.24 -1.60
C CYS A 48 12.80 7.49 -0.18
N PHE A 49 12.72 6.50 0.70
CA PHE A 49 13.22 6.62 2.07
C PHE A 49 14.73 6.72 2.16
N ALA A 50 15.47 5.91 1.39
CA ALA A 50 16.92 5.96 1.35
C ALA A 50 17.44 7.32 0.82
N GLU A 51 16.76 7.93 -0.14
CA GLU A 51 17.09 9.26 -0.65
C GLU A 51 16.85 10.36 0.39
N ASN A 52 15.71 10.34 1.08
CA ASN A 52 15.39 11.33 2.11
C ASN A 52 16.34 11.23 3.31
N LYS A 53 16.70 10.00 3.74
CA LYS A 53 17.69 9.80 4.82
C LYS A 53 19.05 10.38 4.46
N ARG A 54 19.53 10.17 3.22
CA ARG A 54 20.83 10.70 2.75
C ARG A 54 20.86 12.22 2.69
N LYS A 55 19.75 12.85 2.32
CA LYS A 55 19.69 14.31 2.10
C LYS A 55 19.52 15.13 3.38
N LYS A 56 19.41 14.50 4.57
CA LYS A 56 19.17 15.15 5.87
C LYS A 56 18.18 16.32 5.74
N GLN A 57 17.08 16.15 4.99
CA GLN A 57 16.18 17.27 4.71
C GLN A 57 15.56 17.74 6.02
N GLN A 58 16.03 18.89 6.50
CA GLN A 58 15.58 19.55 7.73
C GLN A 58 14.17 20.15 7.58
N VAL A 59 13.60 20.15 6.38
CA VAL A 59 12.35 20.82 6.04
C VAL A 59 11.46 19.86 5.23
N GLY A 60 10.99 18.80 5.88
CA GLY A 60 9.98 17.88 5.34
C GLY A 60 10.50 16.81 4.38
N TRP A 61 9.87 15.63 4.45
CA TRP A 61 10.15 14.50 3.55
C TRP A 61 9.62 14.81 2.15
N LYS A 62 10.47 14.68 1.13
CA LYS A 62 10.04 14.80 -0.27
C LYS A 62 9.53 13.46 -0.78
N ILE A 63 8.22 13.37 -1.00
CA ILE A 63 7.59 12.22 -1.65
C ILE A 63 7.88 12.26 -3.16
N ARG A 64 8.33 11.13 -3.72
CA ARG A 64 8.55 10.99 -5.17
C ARG A 64 7.24 11.03 -5.95
N LYS A 65 7.24 11.67 -7.12
CA LYS A 65 6.09 11.69 -8.05
C LYS A 65 5.60 10.28 -8.40
N SER A 66 6.50 9.29 -8.49
CA SER A 66 6.12 7.89 -8.73
C SER A 66 5.24 7.32 -7.63
N LEU A 67 5.52 7.62 -6.36
CA LEU A 67 4.70 7.19 -5.22
C LEU A 67 3.37 7.96 -5.18
N LEU A 68 3.39 9.27 -5.48
CA LEU A 68 2.16 10.04 -5.61
C LEU A 68 1.27 9.50 -6.73
N ASN A 69 1.83 9.04 -7.84
CA ASN A 69 1.05 8.43 -8.91
C ASN A 69 0.38 7.13 -8.44
N VAL A 70 1.04 6.35 -7.56
CA VAL A 70 0.42 5.15 -6.99
C VAL A 70 -0.72 5.47 -6.05
N VAL A 71 -0.48 6.41 -5.12
CA VAL A 71 -1.47 6.83 -4.12
C VAL A 71 -2.70 7.45 -4.79
N ASN A 72 -2.50 8.26 -5.85
CA ASN A 72 -3.60 8.86 -6.61
C ASN A 72 -4.22 7.91 -7.67
N GLY A 73 -3.94 6.60 -7.62
CA GLY A 73 -4.52 5.60 -8.55
C GLY A 73 -4.08 5.71 -10.01
N LYS A 74 -3.08 6.54 -10.33
CA LYS A 74 -2.60 6.75 -11.72
C LYS A 74 -1.71 5.61 -12.21
N VAL A 75 -1.05 4.91 -11.30
CA VAL A 75 -0.17 3.76 -11.57
C VAL A 75 -0.38 2.72 -10.47
N PRO A 76 -0.51 1.42 -10.76
CA PRO A 76 -0.62 0.82 -12.08
C PRO A 76 -1.94 1.17 -12.79
N PRO A 77 -2.10 0.83 -14.08
CA PRO A 77 -3.37 0.99 -14.80
C PRO A 77 -4.53 0.34 -14.05
N CYS A 78 -5.70 0.98 -14.16
CA CYS A 78 -6.91 0.61 -13.42
C CYS A 78 -6.79 0.72 -11.89
N GLY A 79 -5.76 1.38 -11.37
CA GLY A 79 -5.64 1.67 -9.94
C GLY A 79 -6.73 2.63 -9.45
N MET A 80 -7.10 2.49 -8.19
CA MET A 80 -7.98 3.45 -7.51
C MET A 80 -7.18 4.46 -6.72
N ASP A 81 -7.69 5.69 -6.65
CA ASP A 81 -7.23 6.70 -5.72
C ASP A 81 -7.45 6.18 -4.29
N TRP A 82 -6.39 6.11 -3.50
CA TRP A 82 -6.45 5.59 -2.14
C TRP A 82 -7.37 6.40 -1.20
N GLN A 83 -7.86 7.61 -1.58
CA GLN A 83 -8.88 8.33 -0.80
C GLN A 83 -10.21 7.59 -0.77
N ASN A 84 -10.42 6.71 -1.75
CA ASN A 84 -11.66 6.00 -1.96
C ASN A 84 -11.58 4.53 -1.52
N VAL A 85 -10.48 4.12 -0.89
CA VAL A 85 -10.27 2.73 -0.46
C VAL A 85 -9.78 2.68 0.99
N TYR A 86 -10.10 1.58 1.68
CA TYR A 86 -9.60 1.31 3.04
C TYR A 86 -8.40 0.36 3.03
N LYS A 87 -8.25 -0.45 1.98
CA LYS A 87 -7.22 -1.51 1.93
C LYS A 87 -6.40 -1.44 0.65
N VAL A 88 -5.09 -1.58 0.79
CA VAL A 88 -4.17 -1.69 -0.36
C VAL A 88 -3.47 -3.03 -0.31
N TYR A 89 -3.62 -3.81 -1.37
CA TYR A 89 -2.92 -5.08 -1.54
C TYR A 89 -1.67 -4.89 -2.39
N THR A 90 -0.52 -5.35 -1.90
CA THR A 90 0.75 -5.24 -2.62
C THR A 90 1.52 -6.57 -2.53
N PRO A 91 2.05 -7.08 -3.66
CA PRO A 91 2.96 -8.21 -3.60
C PRO A 91 4.30 -7.76 -3.01
N PHE A 92 4.89 -8.59 -2.14
CA PHE A 92 6.18 -8.31 -1.53
C PHE A 92 7.14 -9.49 -1.69
N MET A 93 8.35 -9.21 -2.18
CA MET A 93 9.39 -10.21 -2.35
C MET A 93 10.30 -10.25 -1.12
N LEU A 94 10.22 -11.32 -0.34
CA LEU A 94 11.21 -11.66 0.68
C LEU A 94 12.49 -12.11 -0.04
N THR A 95 13.33 -11.14 -0.41
CA THR A 95 14.43 -11.30 -1.38
C THR A 95 15.42 -12.39 -0.98
N LYS A 96 15.75 -12.47 0.32
CA LYS A 96 16.64 -13.51 0.87
C LYS A 96 16.10 -14.93 0.66
N TYR A 97 14.78 -15.08 0.68
CA TYR A 97 14.08 -16.37 0.59
C TYR A 97 13.55 -16.66 -0.81
N LYS A 98 13.65 -15.68 -1.73
CA LYS A 98 13.07 -15.75 -3.09
C LYS A 98 11.58 -16.17 -3.04
N HIS A 99 10.87 -15.66 -2.04
CA HIS A 99 9.48 -16.02 -1.75
C HIS A 99 8.55 -14.79 -1.77
N TRP A 100 7.45 -14.89 -2.51
CA TRP A 100 6.46 -13.83 -2.62
C TRP A 100 5.38 -14.02 -1.56
N VAL A 101 5.07 -12.93 -0.86
CA VAL A 101 3.95 -12.85 0.06
C VAL A 101 2.98 -11.77 -0.42
N ALA A 102 1.70 -11.94 -0.12
CA ALA A 102 0.71 -10.90 -0.35
C ALA A 102 0.59 -10.05 0.92
N VAL A 103 0.72 -8.74 0.78
CA VAL A 103 0.66 -7.79 1.88
C VAL A 103 -0.58 -6.95 1.74
N MET A 104 -1.37 -6.86 2.81
CA MET A 104 -2.50 -5.95 2.94
C MET A 104 -2.10 -4.81 3.86
N ILE A 105 -2.20 -3.58 3.38
CA ILE A 105 -2.04 -2.35 4.16
C ILE A 105 -3.45 -1.85 4.48
N ASP A 106 -3.80 -1.84 5.76
CA ASP A 106 -5.01 -1.22 6.26
C ASP A 106 -4.76 0.28 6.43
N LEU A 107 -5.42 1.11 5.62
CA LEU A 107 -5.24 2.57 5.65
C LEU A 107 -5.98 3.21 6.84
N VAL A 108 -6.97 2.52 7.41
CA VAL A 108 -7.75 3.00 8.55
C VAL A 108 -7.02 2.67 9.84
N LEU A 109 -6.65 1.41 10.03
CA LEU A 109 -5.95 0.94 11.23
C LEU A 109 -4.44 1.20 11.18
N CYS A 110 -3.91 1.59 10.02
CA CYS A 110 -2.47 1.73 9.78
C CYS A 110 -1.69 0.45 10.10
N GLU A 111 -2.29 -0.69 9.77
CA GLU A 111 -1.75 -2.04 10.00
C GLU A 111 -1.25 -2.69 8.71
N ILE A 112 -0.31 -3.62 8.87
CA ILE A 112 0.12 -4.50 7.79
C ILE A 112 -0.26 -5.94 8.16
N LYS A 113 -1.03 -6.60 7.29
CA LYS A 113 -1.32 -8.04 7.36
C LYS A 113 -0.64 -8.75 6.21
N VAL A 114 -0.18 -9.97 6.46
CA VAL A 114 0.59 -10.74 5.49
C VAL A 114 -0.08 -12.09 5.27
N TYR A 115 -0.27 -12.43 4.01
CA TYR A 115 -0.62 -13.78 3.61
C TYR A 115 0.61 -14.45 3.01
N ASP A 116 1.07 -15.50 3.69
CA ASP A 116 2.14 -16.38 3.23
C ASP A 116 1.53 -17.75 2.90
N SER A 117 1.63 -18.16 1.62
CA SER A 117 1.17 -19.47 1.17
C SER A 117 2.03 -20.65 1.65
N LYS A 118 3.19 -20.38 2.24
CA LYS A 118 4.16 -21.34 2.76
C LYS A 118 4.56 -21.01 4.21
N VAL A 119 3.57 -21.03 5.09
CA VAL A 119 3.64 -20.68 6.52
C VAL A 119 4.81 -21.33 7.30
N SER A 120 5.36 -22.47 6.84
CA SER A 120 6.49 -23.14 7.50
C SER A 120 7.87 -22.85 6.93
N LEU A 121 7.97 -22.12 5.80
CA LEU A 121 9.26 -21.89 5.12
C LEU A 121 10.04 -20.73 5.73
N ILE A 122 9.35 -19.72 6.24
CA ILE A 122 9.95 -18.48 6.74
C ILE A 122 9.35 -18.19 8.13
N PRO A 123 10.18 -18.14 9.18
CA PRO A 123 9.74 -17.76 10.52
C PRO A 123 9.04 -16.39 10.55
N ASP A 124 7.94 -16.29 11.30
CA ASP A 124 7.11 -15.08 11.40
C ASP A 124 7.89 -13.83 11.84
N ASP A 125 8.87 -13.99 12.73
CA ASP A 125 9.75 -12.92 13.21
C ASP A 125 10.56 -12.28 12.08
N ILE A 126 10.99 -13.08 11.10
CA ILE A 126 11.72 -12.60 9.93
C ILE A 126 10.80 -11.80 9.00
N VAL A 127 9.58 -12.29 8.76
CA VAL A 127 8.57 -11.58 7.96
C VAL A 127 8.23 -10.24 8.63
N LYS A 128 8.03 -10.25 9.95
CA LYS A 128 7.78 -9.05 10.76
C LYS A 128 8.94 -8.07 10.68
N GLU A 129 10.19 -8.51 10.81
CA GLU A 129 11.36 -7.62 10.75
C GLU A 129 11.48 -6.91 9.40
N GLU A 130 11.32 -7.65 8.30
CA GLU A 130 11.41 -7.09 6.95
C GLU A 130 10.29 -6.08 6.68
N LEU A 131 9.08 -6.32 7.19
CA LEU A 131 7.92 -5.45 6.99
C LEU A 131 7.79 -4.30 8.00
N ALA A 132 8.36 -4.42 9.21
CA ALA A 132 8.33 -3.37 10.24
C ALA A 132 8.90 -2.06 9.71
N ARG A 133 9.90 -2.15 8.82
CA ARG A 133 10.52 -0.99 8.14
C ARG A 133 9.53 -0.22 7.28
N TYR A 134 8.43 -0.82 6.85
CA TYR A 134 7.41 -0.20 6.00
C TYR A 134 6.21 0.32 6.79
N GLN A 135 5.90 -0.24 7.97
CA GLN A 135 4.78 0.22 8.78
C GLN A 135 4.90 1.70 9.16
N LEU A 136 6.07 2.13 9.65
CA LEU A 136 6.36 3.54 9.93
C LEU A 136 6.27 4.41 8.66
N ARG A 137 6.61 3.84 7.50
CA ARG A 137 6.61 4.55 6.21
C ARG A 137 5.19 4.78 5.71
N PHE A 138 4.29 3.81 5.91
CA PHE A 138 2.88 3.93 5.57
C PHE A 138 2.14 4.91 6.49
N GLN A 139 2.51 4.97 7.77
CA GLN A 139 2.02 6.04 8.66
C GLN A 139 2.36 7.44 8.11
N ILE A 140 3.55 7.62 7.51
CA ILE A 140 3.91 8.89 6.87
C ILE A 140 3.03 9.17 5.64
N PHE A 141 2.72 8.16 4.80
CA PHE A 141 1.82 8.36 3.65
C PHE A 141 0.35 8.60 4.05
N SER A 142 -0.05 8.15 5.24
CA SER A 142 -1.38 8.34 5.81
C SER A 142 -1.48 9.58 6.71
N THR A 143 -0.37 10.25 7.04
CA THR A 143 -0.47 11.60 7.61
C THR A 143 -1.17 12.54 6.62
N PRO A 144 -1.98 13.51 7.08
CA PRO A 144 -2.93 14.23 6.24
C PRO A 144 -2.22 15.21 5.31
N SER A 145 -1.64 14.70 4.22
CA SER A 145 -1.73 15.43 2.97
C SER A 145 -3.21 15.49 2.57
N THR A 146 -3.59 16.45 1.74
CA THR A 146 -4.96 16.79 1.26
C THR A 146 -5.87 15.60 0.95
N PHE A 147 -5.26 14.44 0.72
CA PHE A 147 -5.81 13.11 0.59
C PHE A 147 -6.71 12.61 1.75
N MET A 148 -6.24 12.65 3.00
CA MET A 148 -6.98 12.07 4.13
C MET A 148 -8.07 13.00 4.71
N LYS A 149 -8.20 14.22 4.18
CA LYS A 149 -9.16 15.22 4.68
C LYS A 149 -10.61 14.76 4.59
N LYS A 150 -10.95 13.87 3.64
CA LYS A 150 -12.34 13.41 3.46
C LYS A 150 -12.79 12.40 4.51
N VAL A 151 -11.90 11.51 4.97
CA VAL A 151 -12.22 10.54 6.04
C VAL A 151 -12.05 11.15 7.43
N PHE A 152 -11.06 12.04 7.63
CA PHE A 152 -10.84 12.67 8.95
C PHE A 152 -11.96 13.64 9.35
N MET A 153 -12.61 14.32 8.40
CA MET A 153 -13.73 15.24 8.70
C MET A 153 -15.07 14.53 8.90
N GLN A 154 -15.27 13.32 8.39
CA GLN A 154 -16.56 12.62 8.49
C GLN A 154 -16.63 11.68 9.70
N THR A 155 -15.51 11.18 10.21
CA THR A 155 -15.53 10.17 11.28
C THR A 155 -15.20 10.72 12.69
N ILE A 156 -14.52 11.88 12.81
CA ILE A 156 -14.12 12.41 14.14
C ILE A 156 -14.79 13.76 14.48
N ALA A 157 -15.48 14.42 13.55
CA ALA A 157 -16.25 15.63 13.88
C ALA A 157 -17.47 15.40 14.81
N PRO A 158 -18.14 14.22 14.85
CA PRO A 158 -19.21 14.00 15.82
C PRO A 158 -18.71 13.76 17.26
N GLU A 159 -17.48 13.28 17.43
CA GLU A 159 -16.93 12.92 18.76
C GLU A 159 -16.28 14.10 19.50
N ILE A 160 -16.22 15.29 18.89
CA ILE A 160 -15.78 16.54 19.54
C ILE A 160 -16.89 17.61 19.61
N GLY A 161 -18.09 17.30 19.09
CA GLY A 161 -19.28 18.16 19.19
C GLY A 161 -20.28 17.73 20.26
N GLY A 162 -20.03 16.61 20.94
CA GLY A 162 -20.78 16.18 22.12
C GLY A 162 -20.06 16.60 23.40
N VAL A 163 -20.70 17.48 24.18
CA VAL A 163 -20.39 17.90 25.57
C VAL A 163 -19.68 19.26 25.73
N ARG A 164 -20.49 20.32 25.67
CA ARG A 164 -20.74 21.35 26.71
C ARG A 164 -21.66 22.40 26.07
N GLY A 165 -22.83 22.79 26.59
CA GLY A 165 -23.48 22.60 27.88
C GLY A 165 -24.33 23.86 28.10
N GLN A 166 -25.63 23.68 28.41
CA GLN A 166 -26.64 24.71 28.75
C GLN A 166 -27.01 25.72 27.65
#